data_AF-A0AAD8GMG0-F1
#
_entry.id   AF-A0AAD8GMG0-F1
#
_cell.length_a   1.000
_cell.length_b   1.000
_cell.length_c   1.000
_cell.angle_alpha   90.00
_cell.angle_beta   90.00
_cell.angle_gamma   90.00
#
_symmetry.space_group_name_H-M   'P 1'
#
loop_
_entity.id
_entity.type
_entity.pdbx_description
1 polymer ?
#
loop_
_entity_poly.entity_id
_entity_poly.type
_entity_poly.pdbx_seq_one_letter_code
_entity_poly.pdbx_strand_id
1 'polypeptide(L)'
;MGRHGEARNLFNEFLSNGDKPDIITCRILLDGFCKNQQIDEAISFFGLMECNGIIHDIQIYNILIGGLCKNRKLDEARHIFNNLVSRGLQPDVVTHNILIRGLRQEGLFEEAKELLSKMEVSSCLPNDATYNTIIRGSLVNKKYKEALVLIETVRTRRFSADASTTSMVIDLLSTEEQDQSVLAFRKWFLE
;
A
#
# COMPACT_ATOMS: atom_id res chain seq x y z
N MET A 1 8.50 -2.75 30.32
CA MET A 1 8.30 -1.51 29.55
C MET A 1 8.95 -1.73 28.20
N GLY A 2 8.18 -1.66 27.10
CA GLY A 2 8.70 -1.98 25.77
C GLY A 2 9.60 -0.87 25.21
N ARG A 3 10.49 -1.23 24.28
CA ARG A 3 11.45 -0.37 23.54
C ARG A 3 10.83 0.88 22.84
N HIS A 4 9.51 1.07 22.92
CA HIS A 4 8.76 2.16 22.29
C HIS A 4 8.58 3.38 23.21
N GLY A 5 8.57 3.18 24.54
CA GLY A 5 8.69 4.30 25.48
C GLY A 5 10.04 5.00 25.31
N GLU A 6 11.09 4.23 25.05
CA GLU A 6 12.44 4.72 24.75
C GLU A 6 12.49 5.55 23.46
N ALA A 7 11.76 5.16 22.42
CA ALA A 7 11.67 5.89 21.14
C ALA A 7 11.13 7.32 21.31
N ARG A 8 10.03 7.48 22.06
CA ARG A 8 9.45 8.80 22.36
C ARG A 8 10.33 9.60 23.32
N ASN A 9 10.93 8.93 24.31
CA ASN A 9 11.86 9.58 25.24
C ASN A 9 13.11 10.08 24.54
N LEU A 10 13.67 9.30 23.62
CA LEU A 10 14.83 9.67 22.80
C LEU A 10 14.51 10.90 21.94
N PHE A 11 13.33 10.94 21.31
CA PHE A 11 12.92 12.12 20.56
C PHE A 11 12.78 13.36 21.45
N ASN A 12 12.17 13.22 22.63
CA ASN A 12 12.06 14.31 23.60
C ASN A 12 13.43 14.75 24.15
N GLU A 13 14.38 13.82 24.28
CA GLU A 13 15.75 14.09 24.69
C GLU A 13 16.49 14.92 23.63
N PHE A 14 16.39 14.55 22.35
CA PHE A 14 16.91 15.37 21.24
C PHE A 14 16.37 16.80 21.30
N LEU A 15 15.06 16.96 21.47
CA LEU A 15 14.43 18.27 21.60
C LEU A 15 14.91 19.05 22.84
N SER A 16 15.07 18.36 23.98
CA SER A 16 15.49 18.98 25.25
C SER A 16 16.96 19.43 25.21
N ASN A 17 17.80 18.74 24.44
CA ASN A 17 19.19 19.10 24.22
C ASN A 17 19.38 20.22 23.17
N GLY A 18 18.29 20.67 22.52
CA GLY A 18 18.31 21.71 21.49
C GLY A 18 18.68 21.18 20.10
N ASP A 19 18.80 19.86 19.93
CA ASP A 19 19.10 19.21 18.66
C ASP A 19 17.81 18.95 17.87
N LYS A 20 17.82 19.22 16.56
CA LYS A 20 16.69 18.88 15.69
C LYS A 20 16.79 17.39 15.31
N PRO A 21 15.78 16.57 15.64
CA PRO A 21 15.77 15.17 15.24
C PRO A 21 15.87 15.05 13.71
N ASP A 22 16.80 14.23 13.24
CA ASP A 22 16.95 13.98 11.80
C ASP A 22 15.70 13.30 11.23
N ILE A 23 15.38 13.62 9.97
CA ILE A 23 14.20 13.09 9.27
C ILE A 23 14.28 11.57 9.14
N ILE A 24 15.48 11.00 9.02
CA ILE A 24 15.70 9.55 8.94
C ILE A 24 15.32 8.90 10.28
N THR A 25 15.77 9.47 11.40
CA THR A 25 15.38 9.01 12.75
C THR A 25 13.87 9.04 12.90
N CYS A 26 13.22 10.13 12.48
CA CYS A 26 11.76 10.24 12.57
C CYS A 26 11.03 9.17 11.74
N ARG A 27 11.48 8.89 10.50
CA ARG A 27 10.93 7.80 9.68
C ARG A 27 11.06 6.45 10.37
N ILE A 28 12.21 6.15 10.98
CA ILE A 28 12.44 4.89 11.71
C ILE A 28 11.50 4.76 12.91
N LEU A 29 11.35 5.82 13.70
CA LEU A 29 10.48 5.82 14.88
C LEU A 29 9.01 5.64 14.47
N LEU A 30 8.56 6.38 13.46
CA LEU A 30 7.19 6.30 12.95
C LEU A 30 6.86 4.91 12.38
N ASP A 31 7.78 4.33 11.60
CA ASP A 31 7.62 2.96 11.07
C ASP A 31 7.63 1.93 12.20
N GLY A 32 8.45 2.15 13.23
CA GLY A 32 8.45 1.37 14.47
C GLY A 32 7.08 1.36 15.14
N PHE A 33 6.48 2.52 15.38
CA PHE A 33 5.13 2.59 15.97
C PHE A 33 4.09 1.85 15.10
N CYS A 34 4.11 2.06 13.79
CA CYS A 34 3.19 1.41 12.86
C CYS A 34 3.33 -0.12 12.86
N LYS A 35 4.57 -0.65 12.87
CA LYS A 35 4.85 -2.09 12.86
C LYS A 35 4.45 -2.78 14.17
N ASN A 36 4.46 -2.07 15.29
CA ASN A 36 4.05 -2.58 16.60
C ASN A 36 2.58 -2.34 16.91
N GLN A 37 1.76 -1.97 15.91
CA GLN A 37 0.32 -1.71 16.04
C GLN A 37 -0.02 -0.55 17.01
N GLN A 38 0.96 0.31 17.28
CA GLN A 38 0.83 1.51 18.12
C GLN A 38 0.43 2.70 17.26
N ILE A 39 -0.76 2.61 16.67
CA ILE A 39 -1.18 3.56 15.65
C ILE A 39 -1.54 4.92 16.23
N ASP A 40 -2.10 4.97 17.42
CA ASP A 40 -2.43 6.24 18.06
C ASP A 40 -1.14 6.99 18.44
N GLU A 41 -0.10 6.27 18.87
CA GLU A 41 1.24 6.83 19.06
C GLU A 41 1.87 7.29 17.75
N ALA A 42 1.72 6.55 16.65
CA ALA A 42 2.21 6.95 15.34
C ALA A 42 1.56 8.25 14.86
N ILE A 43 0.24 8.39 15.01
CA ILE A 43 -0.51 9.62 14.67
C ILE A 43 -0.05 10.78 15.57
N SER A 44 0.05 10.55 16.88
CA SER A 44 0.54 11.55 17.83
C SER A 44 1.95 12.02 17.49
N PHE A 45 2.84 11.08 17.11
CA PHE A 45 4.21 11.37 16.75
C PHE A 45 4.31 12.15 15.43
N PHE A 46 3.51 11.79 14.43
CA PHE A 46 3.39 12.54 13.18
C PHE A 46 2.99 14.00 13.43
N GLY A 47 1.98 14.25 14.29
CA GLY A 47 1.62 15.62 14.66
C GLY A 47 2.71 16.36 15.44
N LEU A 48 3.41 15.65 16.34
CA LEU A 48 4.50 16.23 17.12
C LEU A 48 5.66 16.70 16.23
N MET A 49 5.99 15.95 15.18
CA MET A 49 7.01 16.34 14.20
C MET A 49 6.66 17.67 13.52
N GLU A 50 5.40 17.86 13.10
CA GLU A 50 4.93 19.13 12.51
C GLU A 50 5.00 20.28 13.50
N CYS A 51 4.55 20.08 14.75
CA CYS A 51 4.61 21.11 15.79
C CYS A 51 6.04 21.56 16.11
N ASN A 52 7.04 20.70 15.90
CA ASN A 52 8.45 21.01 16.07
C ASN A 52 9.13 21.48 14.77
N GLY A 53 8.35 21.83 13.73
CA GLY A 53 8.86 22.38 12.48
C GLY A 53 9.65 21.38 11.64
N ILE A 54 9.40 20.08 11.81
CA ILE A 54 9.91 19.04 10.90
C ILE A 54 8.96 18.97 9.70
N ILE A 55 9.50 19.23 8.51
CA ILE A 55 8.73 19.17 7.26
C ILE A 55 8.64 17.71 6.81
N HIS A 56 7.43 17.20 6.68
CA HIS A 56 7.18 15.85 6.22
C HIS A 56 7.45 15.71 4.72
N ASP A 57 8.26 14.71 4.36
CA ASP A 57 8.40 14.23 2.99
C ASP A 57 7.42 13.09 2.68
N ILE A 58 7.39 12.69 1.42
CA ILE A 58 6.53 11.61 0.91
C ILE A 58 6.72 10.27 1.64
N GLN A 59 7.92 9.95 2.13
CA GLN A 59 8.17 8.68 2.82
C GLN A 59 7.49 8.64 4.17
N ILE A 60 7.46 9.76 4.91
CA ILE A 60 6.73 9.85 6.20
C ILE A 60 5.23 9.59 5.99
N TYR A 61 4.64 10.21 4.98
CA TYR A 61 3.24 9.95 4.61
C TYR A 61 3.04 8.49 4.22
N ASN A 62 3.91 7.93 3.37
CA ASN A 62 3.82 6.53 2.96
C ASN A 62 3.88 5.57 4.16
N ILE A 63 4.74 5.83 5.15
CA ILE A 63 4.83 5.06 6.39
C ILE A 63 3.50 5.11 7.14
N LEU A 64 2.98 6.31 7.41
CA LEU A 64 1.76 6.47 8.20
C LEU A 64 0.52 5.89 7.48
N ILE A 65 0.32 6.20 6.19
CA ILE A 65 -0.78 5.64 5.38
C ILE A 65 -0.67 4.12 5.37
N GLY A 66 0.54 3.57 5.21
CA GLY A 66 0.76 2.13 5.23
C GLY A 66 0.46 1.48 6.58
N GLY A 67 0.82 2.14 7.68
CA GLY A 67 0.47 1.74 9.03
C GLY A 67 -1.05 1.72 9.27
N LEU A 68 -1.73 2.79 8.88
CA LEU A 68 -3.19 2.93 9.00
C LEU A 68 -3.93 1.85 8.21
N CYS A 69 -3.57 1.63 6.95
CA CYS A 69 -4.15 0.57 6.12
C CYS A 69 -3.97 -0.82 6.78
N LYS A 70 -2.78 -1.14 7.28
CA LYS A 70 -2.51 -2.43 7.95
C LYS A 70 -3.32 -2.64 9.22
N ASN A 71 -3.74 -1.55 9.87
CA ASN A 71 -4.53 -1.57 11.10
C ASN A 71 -6.02 -1.30 10.83
N ARG A 72 -6.50 -1.54 9.60
CA ARG A 72 -7.93 -1.42 9.24
C ARG A 72 -8.51 -0.01 9.41
N LYS A 73 -7.66 1.02 9.45
CA LYS A 73 -8.05 2.43 9.60
C LYS A 73 -8.01 3.16 8.26
N LEU A 74 -8.76 2.66 7.27
CA LEU A 74 -8.68 3.13 5.89
C LEU A 74 -9.13 4.59 5.72
N ASP A 75 -10.15 5.04 6.46
CA ASP A 75 -10.64 6.42 6.37
C ASP A 75 -9.60 7.45 6.83
N GLU A 76 -8.89 7.12 7.91
CA GLU A 76 -7.75 7.91 8.39
C GLU A 76 -6.61 7.90 7.35
N ALA A 77 -6.35 6.75 6.72
CA ALA A 77 -5.34 6.66 5.65
C ALA A 77 -5.68 7.57 4.47
N ARG A 78 -6.97 7.67 4.08
CA ARG A 78 -7.45 8.61 3.05
C ARG A 78 -7.27 10.06 3.49
N HIS A 79 -7.54 10.36 4.76
CA HIS A 79 -7.34 11.71 5.29
C HIS A 79 -5.87 12.14 5.19
N ILE A 80 -4.94 11.27 5.58
CA ILE A 80 -3.50 11.52 5.47
C ILE A 80 -3.06 11.64 4.01
N PHE A 81 -3.61 10.84 3.09
CA PHE A 81 -3.35 10.97 1.66
C PHE A 81 -3.82 12.33 1.10
N ASN A 82 -5.03 12.76 1.46
CA ASN A 82 -5.55 14.06 1.05
C ASN A 82 -4.72 15.21 1.65
N ASN A 83 -4.24 15.05 2.89
CA ASN A 83 -3.33 16.01 3.51
C ASN A 83 -2.03 16.15 2.72
N LEU A 84 -1.41 15.04 2.31
CA LEU A 84 -0.22 15.03 1.43
C LEU A 84 -0.47 15.86 0.16
N VAL A 85 -1.59 15.62 -0.54
CA VAL A 85 -1.93 16.34 -1.78
C VAL A 85 -2.17 17.83 -1.51
N SER A 86 -2.89 18.17 -0.44
CA SER A 86 -3.18 19.56 -0.06
C SER A 86 -1.93 20.38 0.25
N ARG A 87 -0.84 19.71 0.67
CA ARG A 87 0.47 20.33 0.91
C ARG A 87 1.32 20.46 -0.37
N GLY A 88 0.77 20.12 -1.53
CA GLY A 88 1.44 20.22 -2.82
C GLY A 88 2.44 19.09 -3.12
N LEU A 89 2.51 18.07 -2.27
CA LEU A 89 3.31 16.88 -2.53
C LEU A 89 2.59 16.01 -3.56
N GLN A 90 3.35 15.42 -4.49
CA GLN A 90 2.82 14.53 -5.52
C GLN A 90 2.89 13.09 -5.03
N PRO A 91 1.76 12.37 -4.88
CA PRO A 91 1.80 10.96 -4.51
C PRO A 91 2.52 10.14 -5.59
N ASP A 92 3.45 9.28 -5.17
CA ASP A 92 4.24 8.46 -6.08
C ASP A 92 3.62 7.05 -6.23
N VAL A 93 4.29 6.19 -7.01
CA VAL A 93 3.83 4.81 -7.26
C VAL A 93 3.73 4.03 -5.93
N VAL A 94 4.60 4.32 -4.97
CA VAL A 94 4.58 3.68 -3.65
C VAL A 94 3.35 4.12 -2.86
N THR A 95 3.02 5.42 -2.85
CA THR A 95 1.83 5.95 -2.17
C THR A 95 0.55 5.31 -2.70
N HIS A 96 0.39 5.25 -4.03
CA HIS A 96 -0.78 4.64 -4.65
C HIS A 96 -0.86 3.13 -4.37
N ASN A 97 0.25 2.41 -4.46
CA ASN A 97 0.30 0.98 -4.15
C ASN A 97 -0.09 0.67 -2.71
N ILE A 98 0.29 1.53 -1.76
CA ILE A 98 -0.11 1.39 -0.36
C ILE A 98 -1.63 1.49 -0.22
N LEU A 99 -2.26 2.48 -0.86
CA LEU A 99 -3.72 2.65 -0.83
C LEU A 99 -4.44 1.52 -1.56
N ILE A 100 -3.99 1.13 -2.74
CA ILE A 100 -4.55 0.00 -3.50
C ILE A 100 -4.56 -1.28 -2.65
N ARG A 101 -3.47 -1.55 -1.94
CA ARG A 101 -3.38 -2.68 -1.01
C ARG A 101 -4.38 -2.55 0.16
N GLY A 102 -4.50 -1.37 0.75
CA GLY A 102 -5.46 -1.10 1.83
C GLY A 102 -6.92 -1.31 1.38
N LEU A 103 -7.29 -0.73 0.23
CA LEU A 103 -8.61 -0.91 -0.39
C LEU A 103 -8.92 -2.38 -0.64
N ARG A 104 -7.96 -3.13 -1.18
CA ARG A 104 -8.10 -4.58 -1.41
C ARG A 104 -8.24 -5.38 -0.11
N GLN A 105 -7.62 -4.94 0.99
CA GLN A 105 -7.78 -5.58 2.30
C GLN A 105 -9.19 -5.36 2.87
N GLU A 106 -9.77 -4.19 2.68
CA GLU A 106 -11.16 -3.87 3.08
C GLU A 106 -12.23 -4.40 2.12
N GLY A 107 -11.84 -5.09 1.05
CA GLY A 107 -12.79 -5.60 0.03
C GLY A 107 -13.33 -4.52 -0.91
N LEU A 108 -12.81 -3.29 -0.86
CA LEU A 108 -13.19 -2.16 -1.72
C LEU A 108 -12.49 -2.26 -3.09
N PHE A 109 -12.76 -3.36 -3.78
CA PHE A 109 -12.02 -3.74 -4.99
C PHE A 109 -12.26 -2.81 -6.18
N GLU A 110 -13.49 -2.32 -6.39
CA GLU A 110 -13.78 -1.39 -7.50
C GLU A 110 -13.02 -0.08 -7.34
N GLU A 111 -12.91 0.43 -6.12
CA GLU A 111 -12.16 1.66 -5.87
C GLU A 111 -10.65 1.45 -6.06
N ALA A 112 -10.12 0.27 -5.72
CA ALA A 112 -8.73 -0.09 -6.03
C ALA A 112 -8.47 -0.11 -7.55
N LYS A 113 -9.45 -0.55 -8.35
CA LYS A 113 -9.40 -0.51 -9.82
C LYS A 113 -9.46 0.91 -10.36
N GLU A 114 -10.37 1.74 -9.86
CA GLU A 114 -10.43 3.15 -10.24
C GLU A 114 -9.10 3.85 -9.99
N LEU A 115 -8.44 3.53 -8.87
CA LEU A 115 -7.12 4.07 -8.55
C LEU A 115 -6.04 3.55 -9.52
N LEU A 116 -6.07 2.27 -9.90
CA LEU A 116 -5.21 1.73 -10.96
C LEU A 116 -5.42 2.46 -12.29
N SER A 117 -6.67 2.65 -12.73
CA SER A 117 -6.97 3.34 -13.99
C SER A 117 -6.52 4.81 -13.96
N LYS A 118 -6.65 5.49 -12.81
CA LYS A 118 -6.10 6.85 -12.62
C LYS A 118 -4.58 6.86 -12.76
N MET A 119 -3.88 5.86 -12.21
CA MET A 119 -2.43 5.74 -12.38
C MET A 119 -2.05 5.56 -13.85
N GLU A 120 -2.77 4.71 -14.61
CA GLU A 120 -2.49 4.41 -16.03
C GLU A 120 -2.60 5.61 -16.96
N VAL A 121 -3.47 6.58 -16.65
CA VAL A 121 -3.63 7.82 -17.44
C VAL A 121 -2.81 8.99 -16.90
N SER A 122 -2.14 8.80 -15.77
CA SER A 122 -1.30 9.81 -15.13
C SER A 122 0.19 9.61 -15.45
N SER A 123 1.04 10.56 -15.05
CA SER A 123 2.49 10.39 -15.11
C SER A 123 3.04 9.38 -14.08
N CYS A 124 2.19 8.83 -13.21
CA CYS A 124 2.54 7.89 -12.15
C CYS A 124 2.15 6.46 -12.55
N LEU A 125 2.96 5.84 -13.42
CA LEU A 125 2.64 4.55 -14.04
C LEU A 125 2.62 3.40 -13.01
N PRO A 126 1.64 2.47 -13.10
CA PRO A 126 1.62 1.24 -12.32
C PRO A 126 2.87 0.38 -12.55
N ASN A 127 3.26 -0.38 -11.52
CA ASN A 127 4.37 -1.34 -11.59
C ASN A 127 3.90 -2.76 -11.21
N ASP A 128 4.85 -3.71 -11.19
CA ASP A 128 4.63 -5.11 -10.82
C ASP A 128 3.80 -5.27 -9.54
N ALA A 129 4.12 -4.49 -8.50
CA ALA A 129 3.44 -4.56 -7.21
C ALA A 129 1.98 -4.09 -7.30
N THR A 130 1.69 -3.09 -8.15
CA THR A 130 0.33 -2.61 -8.42
C THR A 130 -0.52 -3.72 -9.02
N TYR A 131 -0.06 -4.29 -10.15
CA TYR A 131 -0.80 -5.32 -10.87
C TYR A 131 -0.98 -6.60 -10.05
N ASN A 132 0.07 -7.08 -9.38
CA ASN A 132 -0.02 -8.26 -8.51
C ASN A 132 -1.07 -8.06 -7.40
N THR A 133 -1.19 -6.84 -6.86
CA THR A 133 -2.19 -6.55 -5.82
C THR A 133 -3.62 -6.60 -6.35
N ILE A 134 -3.87 -6.03 -7.54
CA ILE A 134 -5.20 -6.05 -8.15
C ILE A 134 -5.56 -7.45 -8.65
N ILE A 135 -4.65 -8.18 -9.31
CA ILE A 135 -4.89 -9.56 -9.79
C ILE A 135 -5.33 -10.46 -8.63
N ARG A 136 -4.60 -10.44 -7.51
CA ARG A 136 -4.99 -11.20 -6.31
C ARG A 136 -6.37 -10.78 -5.80
N GLY A 137 -6.68 -9.48 -5.82
CA GLY A 137 -8.01 -8.96 -5.50
C GLY A 137 -9.10 -9.53 -6.42
N SER A 138 -8.88 -9.55 -7.73
CA SER A 138 -9.82 -10.10 -8.71
C SER A 138 -10.07 -11.59 -8.47
N LEU A 139 -9.00 -12.36 -8.22
CA LEU A 139 -9.07 -13.80 -7.99
C LEU A 139 -9.87 -14.14 -6.73
N VAL A 140 -9.60 -13.46 -5.61
CA VAL A 140 -10.36 -13.67 -4.34
C VAL A 140 -11.85 -13.34 -4.52
N ASN A 141 -12.16 -12.29 -5.28
CA ASN A 141 -13.54 -11.87 -5.52
C ASN A 141 -14.22 -12.60 -6.69
N LYS A 142 -13.61 -13.69 -7.21
CA LYS A 142 -14.11 -14.48 -8.35
C LYS A 142 -14.38 -13.68 -9.63
N LYS A 143 -13.70 -12.54 -9.80
CA LYS A 143 -13.78 -11.71 -11.01
C LYS A 143 -12.79 -12.22 -12.05
N TYR A 144 -13.02 -13.45 -12.53
CA TYR A 144 -12.05 -14.18 -13.35
C TYR A 144 -11.74 -13.47 -14.66
N LYS A 145 -12.75 -13.01 -15.41
CA LYS A 145 -12.54 -12.25 -16.66
C LYS A 145 -11.57 -11.09 -16.48
N GLU A 146 -11.74 -10.33 -15.40
CA GLU A 146 -10.90 -9.18 -15.09
C GLU A 146 -9.48 -9.61 -14.67
N ALA A 147 -9.36 -10.64 -13.83
CA ALA A 147 -8.08 -11.21 -13.44
C ALA A 147 -7.25 -11.61 -14.68
N LEU A 148 -7.91 -12.23 -15.66
CA LEU A 148 -7.29 -12.70 -16.90
C LEU A 148 -6.81 -11.57 -17.80
N VAL A 149 -7.61 -10.51 -17.97
CA VAL A 149 -7.21 -9.31 -18.72
C VAL A 149 -5.97 -8.67 -18.09
N LEU A 150 -5.92 -8.60 -16.75
CA LEU A 150 -4.77 -8.06 -16.03
C LEU A 150 -3.53 -8.96 -16.14
N ILE A 151 -3.70 -10.29 -16.08
CA ILE A 151 -2.61 -11.25 -16.30
C ILE A 151 -1.99 -11.08 -17.70
N GLU A 152 -2.83 -10.93 -18.73
CA GLU A 152 -2.35 -10.69 -20.10
C GLU A 152 -1.68 -9.33 -20.24
N THR A 153 -2.18 -8.31 -19.53
CA THR A 153 -1.55 -6.99 -19.46
C THR A 153 -0.16 -7.07 -18.82
N VAL A 154 -0.01 -7.82 -17.73
CA VAL A 154 1.29 -8.05 -17.07
C VAL A 154 2.26 -8.76 -18.01
N ARG A 155 1.79 -9.79 -18.73
CA ARG A 155 2.58 -10.54 -19.72
C ARG A 155 3.05 -9.66 -20.89
N THR A 156 2.16 -8.88 -21.48
CA THR A 156 2.48 -8.00 -22.63
C THR A 156 3.40 -6.85 -22.25
N ARG A 157 3.23 -6.28 -21.04
CA ARG A 157 4.06 -5.16 -20.53
C ARG A 157 5.37 -5.62 -19.87
N ARG A 158 5.69 -6.92 -19.88
CA ARG A 158 6.87 -7.53 -19.22
C ARG A 158 6.96 -7.25 -17.72
N PHE A 159 5.82 -7.08 -17.06
CA PHE A 159 5.75 -7.00 -15.62
C PHE A 159 5.88 -8.38 -14.99
N SER A 160 6.45 -8.46 -13.80
CA SER A 160 6.73 -9.73 -13.13
C SER A 160 5.61 -10.11 -12.16
N ALA A 161 5.01 -11.28 -12.37
CA ALA A 161 4.12 -11.90 -11.39
C ALA A 161 4.93 -12.47 -10.23
N ASP A 162 4.62 -12.06 -9.00
CA ASP A 162 5.26 -12.62 -7.82
C ASP A 162 4.77 -14.05 -7.50
N ALA A 163 5.53 -14.79 -6.68
CA ALA A 163 5.22 -16.18 -6.34
C ALA A 163 3.82 -16.36 -5.74
N SER A 164 3.33 -15.39 -4.97
CA SER A 164 1.98 -15.42 -4.40
C SER A 164 0.90 -15.34 -5.48
N THR A 165 1.09 -14.44 -6.45
CA THR A 165 0.15 -14.25 -7.56
C THR A 165 0.13 -15.49 -8.45
N THR A 166 1.32 -16.02 -8.79
CA THR A 166 1.45 -17.26 -9.57
C THR A 166 0.83 -18.45 -8.86
N SER A 167 1.04 -18.60 -7.54
CA SER A 167 0.40 -19.66 -6.74
C SER A 167 -1.13 -19.58 -6.83
N MET A 168 -1.72 -18.40 -6.66
CA MET A 168 -3.18 -18.24 -6.74
C MET A 168 -3.73 -18.56 -8.14
N VAL A 169 -2.96 -18.26 -9.19
CA VAL A 169 -3.34 -18.61 -10.56
C VAL A 169 -3.26 -20.13 -10.77
N ILE A 170 -2.21 -20.80 -10.29
CA ILE A 170 -2.06 -22.26 -10.35
C ILE A 170 -3.18 -22.96 -9.56
N ASP A 171 -3.50 -22.46 -8.36
CA ASP A 171 -4.59 -22.98 -7.53
C ASP A 171 -5.92 -22.89 -8.29
N LEU A 172 -6.23 -21.73 -8.89
CA LEU A 172 -7.42 -21.56 -9.72
C LEU A 172 -7.43 -22.56 -10.89
N LEU A 173 -6.31 -22.73 -11.59
CA LEU A 173 -6.17 -23.66 -12.69
C LEU A 173 -6.30 -25.13 -12.26
N SER A 174 -6.10 -25.46 -10.99
CA SER A 174 -6.20 -26.81 -10.44
C SER A 174 -7.59 -27.14 -9.86
N THR A 175 -8.43 -26.12 -9.60
CA THR A 175 -9.79 -26.29 -9.06
C THR A 175 -10.82 -26.70 -10.13
N GLU A 176 -11.90 -27.40 -9.79
CA GLU A 176 -12.99 -27.73 -10.75
C GLU A 176 -13.95 -26.55 -11.03
N GLU A 177 -13.41 -25.33 -11.12
CA GLU A 177 -14.20 -24.13 -11.39
C GLU A 177 -14.78 -24.17 -12.82
N GLN A 178 -16.10 -23.93 -12.93
CA GLN A 178 -16.86 -24.06 -14.18
C GLN A 178 -17.05 -22.73 -14.90
N ASP A 179 -16.52 -21.63 -14.34
CA ASP A 179 -16.54 -20.33 -15.01
C ASP A 179 -15.88 -20.41 -16.40
N GLN A 180 -16.61 -19.98 -17.42
CA GLN A 180 -16.19 -20.09 -18.82
C GLN A 180 -14.83 -19.41 -19.08
N SER A 181 -14.52 -18.33 -18.36
CA SER A 181 -13.27 -17.59 -18.48
C SER A 181 -12.10 -18.41 -17.92
N VAL A 182 -12.32 -19.10 -16.80
CA VAL A 182 -11.33 -20.01 -16.20
C VAL A 182 -11.09 -21.20 -17.10
N LEU A 183 -12.14 -21.79 -17.68
CA LEU A 183 -12.02 -22.89 -18.63
C LEU A 183 -11.25 -22.48 -19.91
N ALA A 184 -11.53 -21.28 -20.44
CA ALA A 184 -10.82 -20.73 -21.58
C ALA A 184 -9.33 -20.48 -21.25
N PHE A 185 -9.06 -19.90 -20.08
CA PHE A 185 -7.71 -19.66 -19.62
C PHE A 185 -6.92 -20.95 -19.37
N ARG A 186 -7.56 -21.99 -18.80
CA ARG A 186 -6.92 -23.30 -18.61
C ARG A 186 -6.49 -23.91 -19.94
N LYS A 187 -7.32 -23.83 -20.98
CA LYS A 187 -6.94 -24.29 -22.31
C LYS A 187 -5.75 -23.51 -22.85
N TRP A 188 -5.83 -22.18 -22.81
CA TRP A 188 -4.75 -21.31 -23.28
C TRP A 188 -3.43 -21.52 -22.52
N PHE A 189 -3.46 -21.80 -21.21
CA PHE A 189 -2.25 -21.98 -20.40
C PHE A 189 -1.54 -23.32 -20.64
N LEU A 190 -2.28 -24.34 -21.10
CA LEU A 190 -1.74 -25.69 -21.36
C LEU A 190 -1.31 -25.90 -22.82
N GLU A 191 -1.55 -24.92 -23.69
CA GLU A 191 -1.11 -24.86 -25.09
C GLU A 191 0.24 -24.13 -25.22
#